data_AF-A0A1V6CWW5-F1
#
_entry.id   AF-A0A1V6CWW5-F1
#
_cell.length_a   1.000
_cell.length_b   1.000
_cell.length_c   1.000
_cell.angle_alpha   90.00
_cell.angle_beta   90.00
_cell.angle_gamma   90.00
#
_symmetry.space_group_name_H-M   'P 1'
#
loop_
_entity.id
_entity.type
_entity.pdbx_description
1 polymer ?
#
loop_
_entity_poly.entity_id
_entity_poly.type
_entity_poly.pdbx_seq_one_letter_code
_entity_poly.pdbx_strand_id
1 'polypeptide(L)'
;MCSSDEGADRDILRLRFDYAWKYFDSAARQRMLFFNYFLIAVGILASAFGFAMKEGLHPVAVFVGLFGFAASIGSIFFDIRMLAFVERAQSVLEVLERQAIFPDGFRAVAPSGQEGKQLGLARTEPDAKAAGKVDARTGRKVTKVKWWIRGIESLAALGFILGVFYACASPAKSVVKAMGNAGDKPAVVQPADRQEPAATAPAASAPATSTQEVPHNP
;
A
#
# COMPACT_ATOMS: atom_id res chain seq x y z
N MET A 1 -34.42 -6.68 39.13
CA MET A 1 -33.66 -5.46 38.76
C MET A 1 -32.41 -5.74 37.90
N CYS A 2 -32.07 -6.98 37.54
CA CYS A 2 -30.87 -7.28 36.73
C CYS A 2 -31.07 -7.34 35.20
N SER A 3 -32.27 -7.14 34.67
CA SER A 3 -32.55 -7.31 33.23
C SER A 3 -32.21 -6.09 32.36
N SER A 4 -32.06 -4.90 32.95
CA SER A 4 -31.71 -3.69 32.20
C SER A 4 -30.21 -3.58 31.89
N ASP A 5 -29.35 -4.24 32.68
CA ASP A 5 -27.89 -4.18 32.55
C ASP A 5 -27.39 -5.00 31.34
N GLU A 6 -27.99 -6.17 31.09
CA GLU A 6 -27.68 -7.04 29.95
C GLU A 6 -27.93 -6.41 28.57
N GLY A 7 -28.80 -5.40 28.49
CA GLY A 7 -29.08 -4.68 27.24
C GLY A 7 -27.92 -3.75 26.89
N ALA A 8 -27.48 -2.94 27.87
CA ALA A 8 -26.41 -1.97 27.69
C ALA A 8 -25.08 -2.63 27.32
N ASP A 9 -24.74 -3.77 27.94
CA ASP A 9 -23.52 -4.52 27.64
C ASP A 9 -23.47 -5.03 26.20
N ARG A 10 -24.61 -5.51 25.68
CA ARG A 10 -24.72 -5.97 24.28
C ARG A 10 -24.54 -4.83 23.29
N ASP A 11 -25.09 -3.66 23.59
CA ASP A 11 -24.95 -2.48 22.73
C ASP A 11 -23.50 -1.97 22.71
N ILE A 12 -22.82 -1.96 23.85
CA ILE A 12 -21.39 -1.61 23.94
C ILE A 12 -20.53 -2.60 23.15
N LEU A 13 -20.81 -3.90 23.24
CA LEU A 13 -20.09 -4.93 22.48
C LEU A 13 -20.26 -4.76 20.97
N ARG A 14 -21.48 -4.50 20.51
CA ARG A 14 -21.76 -4.19 19.10
C ARG A 14 -20.98 -2.97 18.63
N LEU A 15 -20.99 -1.90 19.42
CA LEU A 15 -20.26 -0.67 19.08
C LEU A 15 -18.75 -0.91 18.97
N ARG A 16 -18.18 -1.71 19.88
CA ARG A 16 -16.75 -2.09 19.85
C ARG A 16 -16.42 -2.96 18.64
N PHE A 17 -17.28 -3.91 18.31
CA PHE A 17 -17.12 -4.77 17.13
C PHE A 17 -17.19 -3.96 15.84
N ASP A 18 -18.20 -3.11 15.69
CA ASP A 18 -18.36 -2.23 14.53
C ASP A 18 -17.17 -1.28 14.37
N TYR A 19 -16.68 -0.71 15.47
CA TYR A 19 -15.50 0.13 15.46
C TYR A 19 -14.26 -0.64 15.00
N ALA A 20 -14.00 -1.82 15.59
CA ALA A 20 -12.84 -2.64 15.24
C ALA A 20 -12.91 -3.14 13.79
N TRP A 21 -14.10 -3.50 13.31
CA TRP A 21 -14.35 -3.90 11.93
C TRP A 21 -14.12 -2.74 10.95
N LYS A 22 -14.68 -1.55 11.22
CA LYS A 22 -14.45 -0.35 10.40
C LYS A 22 -12.97 0.02 10.35
N TYR A 23 -12.27 -0.09 11.48
CA TYR A 23 -10.83 0.14 11.53
C TYR A 23 -10.07 -0.87 10.67
N PHE A 24 -10.38 -2.15 10.77
CA PHE A 24 -9.80 -3.20 9.92
C PHE A 24 -10.06 -2.96 8.42
N ASP A 25 -11.30 -2.66 8.03
CA ASP A 25 -11.66 -2.38 6.63
C ASP A 25 -10.93 -1.14 6.10
N SER A 26 -10.84 -0.08 6.90
CA SER A 26 -10.11 1.14 6.52
C SER A 26 -8.62 0.86 6.28
N ALA A 27 -7.97 0.08 7.15
CA ALA A 27 -6.56 -0.28 7.01
C ALA A 27 -6.33 -1.18 5.77
N ALA A 28 -7.24 -2.12 5.51
CA ALA A 28 -7.17 -2.99 4.34
C ALA A 28 -7.31 -2.20 3.03
N ARG A 29 -8.27 -1.26 2.97
CA ARG A 29 -8.46 -0.38 1.80
C ARG A 29 -7.27 0.54 1.58
N GLN A 30 -6.74 1.13 2.65
CA GLN A 30 -5.60 2.03 2.57
C GLN A 30 -4.38 1.32 1.97
N ARG A 31 -4.14 0.05 2.30
CA ARG A 31 -3.06 -0.75 1.71
C ARG A 31 -3.18 -0.90 0.19
N MET A 32 -4.37 -1.25 -0.32
CA MET A 32 -4.59 -1.37 -1.76
C MET A 32 -4.39 -0.03 -2.48
N LEU A 33 -4.86 1.05 -1.88
CA LEU A 33 -4.75 2.38 -2.45
C LEU A 33 -3.28 2.81 -2.59
N PHE A 34 -2.46 2.63 -1.56
CA PHE A 34 -1.02 2.93 -1.63
C PHE A 34 -0.28 2.04 -2.63
N PHE A 35 -0.61 0.76 -2.70
CA PHE A 35 -0.01 -0.15 -3.69
C PHE A 35 -0.30 0.31 -5.12
N ASN A 36 -1.54 0.73 -5.40
CA ASN A 36 -1.92 1.26 -6.71
C ASN A 36 -1.16 2.56 -7.04
N TYR A 37 -1.06 3.50 -6.10
CA TYR A 37 -0.28 4.72 -6.30
C TYR A 37 1.20 4.45 -6.52
N PHE A 38 1.77 3.48 -5.80
CA PHE A 38 3.16 3.06 -5.98
C PHE A 38 3.40 2.51 -7.38
N LEU A 39 2.51 1.63 -7.90
CA LEU A 39 2.64 1.09 -9.25
C LEU A 39 2.59 2.19 -10.33
N ILE A 40 1.69 3.16 -10.17
CA ILE A 40 1.59 4.30 -11.10
C ILE A 40 2.88 5.13 -11.04
N ALA A 41 3.35 5.46 -9.83
CA ALA A 41 4.57 6.24 -9.64
C ALA A 41 5.80 5.54 -10.23
N VAL A 42 5.97 4.24 -10.00
CA VAL A 42 7.06 3.43 -10.58
C VAL A 42 6.96 3.39 -12.11
N GLY A 43 5.76 3.27 -12.67
CA GLY A 43 5.55 3.30 -14.13
C GLY A 43 5.98 4.63 -14.77
N ILE A 44 5.64 5.76 -14.13
CA ILE A 44 6.08 7.10 -14.56
C ILE A 44 7.60 7.20 -14.47
N LEU A 45 8.19 6.74 -13.36
CA LEU A 45 9.63 6.80 -13.13
C LEU A 45 10.42 5.93 -14.12
N ALA A 46 9.93 4.74 -14.42
CA ALA A 46 10.49 3.84 -15.43
C ALA A 46 10.44 4.49 -16.83
N SER A 47 9.34 5.18 -17.14
CA SER A 47 9.19 5.90 -18.41
C SER A 47 10.17 7.08 -18.51
N ALA A 48 10.30 7.87 -17.44
CA ALA A 48 11.26 8.97 -17.36
C ALA A 48 12.71 8.47 -17.48
N PHE A 49 13.04 7.34 -16.85
CA PHE A 49 14.34 6.70 -16.98
C PHE A 49 14.63 6.28 -18.43
N GLY A 50 13.66 5.62 -19.08
CA GLY A 50 13.79 5.22 -20.49
C GLY A 50 13.97 6.41 -21.43
N PHE A 51 13.28 7.52 -21.18
CA PHE A 51 13.43 8.76 -21.94
C PHE A 51 14.83 9.38 -21.74
N ALA A 52 15.30 9.50 -20.49
CA ALA A 52 16.63 10.03 -20.18
C ALA A 52 17.75 9.22 -20.85
N MET A 53 17.58 7.89 -20.90
CA MET A 53 18.52 7.00 -21.60
C MET A 53 18.51 7.21 -23.11
N LYS A 54 17.34 7.43 -23.73
CA LYS A 54 17.21 7.70 -25.16
C LYS A 54 17.88 9.00 -25.59
N GLU A 55 17.72 10.05 -24.79
CA GLU A 55 18.32 11.38 -25.05
C GLU A 55 19.82 11.43 -24.69
N GLY A 56 20.40 10.34 -24.16
CA GLY A 56 21.80 10.31 -23.73
C GLY A 56 22.08 11.17 -22.48
N LEU A 57 21.04 11.54 -21.73
CA LEU A 57 21.13 12.31 -20.49
C LEU A 57 21.48 11.37 -19.31
N HIS A 58 22.67 10.78 -19.36
CA HIS A 58 23.20 9.87 -18.35
C HIS A 58 23.09 10.39 -16.90
N PRO A 59 23.45 11.65 -16.56
CA PRO A 59 23.32 12.11 -15.18
C PRO A 59 21.87 12.11 -14.69
N VAL A 60 20.92 12.51 -15.55
CA VAL A 60 19.49 12.52 -15.22
C VAL A 60 18.99 11.08 -15.02
N ALA A 61 19.41 10.14 -15.89
CA ALA A 61 19.06 8.74 -15.74
C ALA A 61 19.54 8.15 -14.41
N VAL A 62 20.76 8.49 -13.97
CA VAL A 62 21.29 8.07 -12.66
C VAL A 62 20.47 8.63 -11.51
N PHE A 63 20.13 9.93 -11.55
CA PHE A 63 19.28 10.55 -10.50
C PHE A 63 17.90 9.91 -10.41
N VAL A 64 17.24 9.70 -11.55
CA VAL A 64 15.92 9.05 -11.62
C VAL A 64 16.00 7.61 -11.11
N GLY A 65 17.05 6.88 -11.46
CA GLY A 65 17.29 5.52 -10.97
C GLY A 65 17.51 5.45 -9.46
N LEU A 66 18.32 6.36 -8.90
CA LEU A 66 18.53 6.42 -7.45
C LEU A 66 17.24 6.79 -6.70
N PHE A 67 16.46 7.74 -7.24
CA PHE A 67 15.17 8.11 -6.67
C PHE A 67 14.17 6.94 -6.72
N GLY A 68 14.13 6.19 -7.83
CA GLY A 68 13.28 5.00 -7.95
C GLY A 68 13.66 3.88 -7.01
N PHE A 69 14.96 3.70 -6.78
CA PHE A 69 15.45 2.76 -5.78
C PHE A 69 15.05 3.17 -4.36
N ALA A 70 15.26 4.44 -3.99
CA ALA A 70 14.85 4.96 -2.67
C ALA A 70 13.33 4.87 -2.46
N ALA A 71 12.53 5.18 -3.49
CA ALA A 71 11.08 5.05 -3.45
C ALA A 71 10.64 3.59 -3.27
N SER A 72 11.31 2.64 -3.95
CA SER A 72 11.06 1.20 -3.79
C SER A 72 11.34 0.72 -2.37
N ILE A 73 12.45 1.15 -1.77
CA ILE A 73 12.76 0.85 -0.36
C ILE A 73 11.71 1.45 0.57
N GLY A 74 11.33 2.71 0.35
CA GLY A 74 10.29 3.39 1.15
C GLY A 74 8.96 2.64 1.12
N SER A 75 8.55 2.13 -0.05
CA SER A 75 7.33 1.31 -0.19
C SER A 75 7.40 0.04 0.64
N ILE A 76 8.53 -0.67 0.64
CA ILE A 76 8.71 -1.90 1.42
C ILE A 76 8.52 -1.62 2.93
N PHE A 77 9.16 -0.58 3.46
CA PHE A 77 9.01 -0.20 4.87
C PHE A 77 7.56 0.19 5.20
N PHE A 78 6.90 0.89 4.29
CA PHE A 78 5.52 1.29 4.44
C PHE A 78 4.57 0.08 4.46
N ASP A 79 4.76 -0.91 3.57
CA ASP A 79 3.97 -2.14 3.54
C ASP A 79 4.14 -2.95 4.83
N ILE A 80 5.38 -3.06 5.35
CA ILE A 80 5.65 -3.70 6.65
C ILE A 80 4.90 -2.99 7.77
N ARG A 81 4.92 -1.66 7.80
CA ARG A 81 4.27 -0.86 8.84
C ARG A 81 2.75 -1.00 8.78
N MET A 82 2.18 -1.04 7.57
CA MET A 82 0.74 -1.22 7.36
C MET A 82 0.30 -2.62 7.77
N LEU A 83 1.11 -3.64 7.50
CA LEU A 83 0.85 -5.00 7.91
C LEU A 83 0.73 -5.12 9.44
N ALA A 84 1.61 -4.46 10.18
CA ALA A 84 1.55 -4.44 11.65
C ALA A 84 0.24 -3.83 12.19
N PHE A 85 -0.38 -2.90 11.46
CA PHE A 85 -1.69 -2.37 11.85
C PHE A 85 -2.82 -3.36 11.62
N VAL A 86 -2.79 -4.06 10.49
CA VAL A 86 -3.79 -5.09 10.17
C VAL A 86 -3.71 -6.24 11.17
N GLU A 87 -2.50 -6.67 11.54
CA GLU A 87 -2.31 -7.74 12.54
C GLU A 87 -2.86 -7.34 13.92
N ARG A 88 -2.67 -6.08 14.34
CA ARG A 88 -3.29 -5.57 15.59
C ARG A 88 -4.81 -5.48 15.50
N ALA A 89 -5.35 -5.07 14.36
CA ALA A 89 -6.79 -5.03 14.17
C ALA A 89 -7.40 -6.44 14.21
N GLN A 90 -6.72 -7.41 13.59
CA GLN A 90 -7.09 -8.82 13.63
C GLN A 90 -7.06 -9.39 15.06
N SER A 91 -6.03 -9.08 15.85
CA SER A 91 -5.96 -9.57 17.23
C SER A 91 -7.11 -9.03 18.10
N VAL A 92 -7.52 -7.78 17.88
CA VAL A 92 -8.67 -7.19 18.60
C VAL A 92 -9.97 -7.86 18.18
N LEU A 93 -10.16 -8.09 16.87
CA LEU A 93 -11.31 -8.85 16.36
C LEU A 93 -11.37 -10.27 16.92
N GLU A 94 -10.22 -10.95 17.03
CA GLU A 94 -10.15 -12.30 17.58
C GLU A 94 -10.61 -12.34 19.04
N VAL A 95 -10.18 -11.36 19.85
CA VAL A 95 -10.60 -11.26 21.25
C VAL A 95 -12.11 -10.97 21.35
N LEU A 96 -12.63 -10.07 20.51
CA LEU A 96 -14.06 -9.74 20.47
C LEU A 96 -14.90 -10.93 20.00
N GLU A 97 -14.44 -11.68 18.99
CA GLU A 97 -15.11 -12.88 18.48
C GLU A 97 -15.22 -13.95 19.59
N ARG A 98 -14.12 -14.21 20.32
CA ARG A 98 -14.09 -15.16 21.44
C ARG A 98 -15.00 -14.75 22.59
N GLN A 99 -15.14 -13.45 22.85
CA GLN A 99 -15.94 -12.96 23.98
C GLN A 99 -17.44 -12.86 23.65
N ALA A 100 -17.78 -12.43 22.43
CA ALA A 100 -19.16 -12.04 22.11
C ALA A 100 -19.91 -13.03 21.21
N ILE A 101 -19.22 -13.70 20.27
CA ILE A 101 -19.87 -14.48 19.20
C ILE A 101 -19.72 -15.98 19.44
N PHE A 102 -18.50 -16.42 19.73
CA PHE A 102 -18.17 -17.83 19.93
C PHE A 102 -17.45 -18.03 21.27
N PRO A 103 -18.18 -17.97 22.40
CA PRO A 103 -17.61 -18.25 23.70
C PRO A 103 -16.97 -19.65 23.74
N ASP A 104 -15.98 -19.80 24.60
CA ASP A 104 -15.21 -21.03 24.72
C ASP A 104 -16.12 -22.25 24.96
N GLY A 105 -16.08 -23.20 24.03
CA GLY A 105 -16.92 -24.41 24.08
C GLY A 105 -18.10 -24.42 23.10
N PHE A 106 -18.35 -23.35 22.34
CA PHE A 106 -19.35 -23.40 21.26
C PHE A 106 -18.94 -24.42 20.20
N ARG A 107 -19.69 -25.51 20.07
CA ARG A 107 -19.54 -26.49 18.99
C ARG A 107 -20.72 -26.33 18.04
N ALA A 108 -20.44 -26.00 16.78
CA ALA A 108 -21.49 -25.94 15.78
C ALA A 108 -21.99 -27.36 15.49
N VAL A 109 -23.23 -27.67 15.82
CA VAL A 109 -23.81 -29.00 15.58
C VAL A 109 -23.81 -29.24 14.07
N ALA A 110 -22.97 -30.16 13.59
CA ALA A 110 -22.99 -30.57 12.21
C ALA A 110 -24.25 -31.41 11.94
N PRO A 111 -24.96 -31.20 10.82
CA PRO A 111 -26.18 -31.96 10.50
C PRO A 111 -25.93 -33.48 10.30
N SER A 112 -24.67 -33.92 10.22
CA SER A 112 -24.27 -35.31 10.00
C SER A 112 -24.04 -36.13 11.29
N GLY A 113 -24.30 -35.59 12.48
CA GLY A 113 -24.06 -36.30 13.75
C GLY A 113 -22.57 -36.54 14.09
N GLN A 114 -21.64 -36.01 13.28
CA GLN A 114 -20.23 -35.93 13.65
C GLN A 114 -20.00 -34.78 14.64
N GLU A 115 -19.00 -34.94 15.51
CA GLU A 115 -18.55 -33.87 16.40
C GLU A 115 -18.33 -32.58 15.59
N GLY A 116 -19.11 -31.56 15.94
CA GLY A 116 -19.11 -30.27 15.29
C GLY A 116 -17.72 -29.64 15.26
N LYS A 117 -17.24 -29.27 14.06
CA LYS A 117 -16.06 -28.40 13.96
C LYS A 117 -16.36 -27.08 14.65
N GLN A 118 -15.45 -26.67 15.51
CA GLN A 118 -15.55 -25.39 16.18
C GLN A 118 -15.41 -24.27 15.15
N LEU A 119 -16.44 -23.43 15.03
CA LEU A 119 -16.46 -22.29 14.10
C LEU A 119 -15.81 -21.07 14.77
N GLY A 120 -15.05 -20.29 13.99
CA GLY A 120 -14.45 -19.01 14.40
C GLY A 120 -13.08 -18.78 13.74
N LEU A 121 -12.77 -17.52 13.38
CA LEU A 121 -11.45 -17.15 12.85
C LEU A 121 -10.33 -17.52 13.83
N ALA A 122 -10.60 -17.33 15.12
CA ALA A 122 -9.69 -17.59 16.23
C ALA A 122 -9.26 -19.06 16.43
N ARG A 123 -10.01 -20.03 15.87
CA ARG A 123 -9.90 -21.44 16.25
C ARG A 123 -9.39 -22.42 15.19
N THR A 124 -8.96 -21.90 14.04
CA THR A 124 -8.23 -22.73 13.05
C THR A 124 -6.75 -22.96 13.46
N GLU A 125 -6.21 -22.19 14.41
CA GLU A 125 -4.82 -22.28 14.90
C GLU A 125 -4.54 -22.85 16.33
N PRO A 126 -5.42 -22.78 17.34
CA PRO A 126 -5.07 -23.10 18.72
C PRO A 126 -4.87 -24.59 18.98
N ASP A 127 -5.41 -25.49 18.15
CA ASP A 127 -5.09 -26.93 18.25
C ASP A 127 -3.63 -27.23 17.84
N ALA A 128 -2.98 -26.36 17.08
CA ALA A 128 -1.55 -26.47 16.80
C ALA A 128 -0.69 -25.99 18.00
N LYS A 129 -1.18 -25.03 18.80
CA LYS A 129 -0.48 -24.52 19.99
C LYS A 129 -0.68 -25.40 21.23
N ALA A 130 -1.86 -26.01 21.40
CA ALA A 130 -2.10 -27.00 22.46
C ALA A 130 -1.23 -28.26 22.29
N ALA A 131 -0.79 -28.56 21.07
CA ALA A 131 0.12 -29.68 20.77
C ALA A 131 1.60 -29.44 21.14
N GLY A 132 1.94 -28.36 21.86
CA GLY A 132 3.29 -28.11 22.39
C GLY A 132 4.38 -27.89 21.33
N LYS A 133 4.03 -27.90 20.05
CA LYS A 133 4.93 -27.58 18.95
C LYS A 133 4.72 -26.12 18.60
N VAL A 134 5.58 -25.26 19.12
CA VAL A 134 5.76 -23.88 18.66
C VAL A 134 6.22 -23.94 17.20
N ASP A 135 5.26 -24.13 16.30
CA ASP A 135 5.58 -24.41 14.91
C ASP A 135 5.89 -23.08 14.22
N ALA A 136 7.17 -22.79 14.08
CA ALA A 136 7.72 -21.73 13.24
C ALA A 136 7.23 -21.79 11.76
N ARG A 137 6.43 -22.79 11.40
CA ARG A 137 5.77 -22.99 10.10
C ARG A 137 4.57 -22.09 9.85
N THR A 138 3.88 -21.57 10.85
CA THR A 138 2.68 -20.77 10.61
C THR A 138 3.01 -19.36 10.10
N GLY A 139 4.12 -18.79 10.58
CA GLY A 139 4.75 -17.63 9.95
C GLY A 139 5.21 -17.89 8.51
N ARG A 140 5.53 -19.14 8.14
CA ARG A 140 5.97 -19.49 6.77
C ARG A 140 4.83 -19.56 5.73
N LYS A 141 3.58 -19.78 6.11
CA LYS A 141 2.47 -19.87 5.13
C LYS A 141 1.87 -18.49 4.82
N VAL A 142 1.71 -17.65 5.84
CA VAL A 142 1.28 -16.26 5.65
C VAL A 142 2.33 -15.44 4.89
N THR A 143 3.62 -15.78 5.02
CA THR A 143 4.68 -15.17 4.20
C THR A 143 4.62 -15.60 2.75
N LYS A 144 4.15 -16.81 2.39
CA LYS A 144 4.17 -17.29 0.99
C LYS A 144 3.32 -16.44 0.03
N VAL A 145 2.11 -16.05 0.44
CA VAL A 145 1.27 -15.13 -0.36
C VAL A 145 1.87 -13.72 -0.35
N LYS A 146 2.49 -13.30 0.76
CA LYS A 146 3.14 -11.99 0.91
C LYS A 146 4.47 -11.86 0.14
N TRP A 147 5.10 -12.98 -0.25
CA TRP A 147 6.36 -12.99 -1.01
C TRP A 147 6.20 -12.46 -2.44
N TRP A 148 5.04 -12.61 -3.07
CA TRP A 148 4.86 -12.15 -4.45
C TRP A 148 4.87 -10.62 -4.56
N ILE A 149 4.18 -9.93 -3.64
CA ILE A 149 4.16 -8.46 -3.58
C ILE A 149 5.58 -7.91 -3.34
N ARG A 150 6.28 -8.46 -2.34
CA ARG A 150 7.69 -8.11 -2.08
C ARG A 150 8.60 -8.46 -3.25
N GLY A 151 8.27 -9.51 -4.00
CA GLY A 151 8.95 -9.91 -5.22
C GLY A 151 8.87 -8.83 -6.30
N ILE A 152 7.68 -8.26 -6.51
CA ILE A 152 7.48 -7.16 -7.49
C ILE A 152 8.26 -5.92 -7.06
N GLU A 153 8.20 -5.52 -5.79
CA GLU A 153 8.96 -4.36 -5.28
C GLU A 153 10.47 -4.57 -5.37
N SER A 154 10.95 -5.78 -5.03
CA SER A 154 12.37 -6.13 -5.14
C SER A 154 12.82 -6.15 -6.61
N LEU A 155 11.97 -6.60 -7.52
CA LEU A 155 12.24 -6.62 -8.95
C LEU A 155 12.30 -5.20 -9.52
N ALA A 156 11.42 -4.30 -9.07
CA ALA A 156 11.48 -2.87 -9.42
C ALA A 156 12.78 -2.23 -8.92
N ALA A 157 13.14 -2.44 -7.65
CA ALA A 157 14.38 -1.96 -7.06
C ALA A 157 15.62 -2.47 -7.82
N LEU A 158 15.64 -3.75 -8.16
CA LEU A 158 16.72 -4.38 -8.93
C LEU A 158 16.80 -3.82 -10.36
N GLY A 159 15.65 -3.55 -11.00
CA GLY A 159 15.58 -2.88 -12.29
C GLY A 159 16.21 -1.49 -12.28
N PHE A 160 15.91 -0.67 -11.27
CA PHE A 160 16.53 0.65 -11.11
C PHE A 160 18.03 0.57 -10.83
N ILE A 161 18.47 -0.35 -9.96
CA ILE A 161 19.89 -0.56 -9.70
C ILE A 161 20.64 -0.95 -10.98
N LEU A 162 20.13 -1.93 -11.72
CA LEU A 162 20.72 -2.35 -13.00
C LEU A 162 20.74 -1.21 -14.01
N GLY A 163 19.69 -0.39 -14.05
CA GLY A 163 19.63 0.81 -14.87
C GLY A 163 20.74 1.82 -14.53
N VAL A 164 20.97 2.08 -13.24
CA VAL A 164 22.06 2.95 -12.78
C VAL A 164 23.43 2.37 -13.15
N PHE A 165 23.67 1.08 -12.90
CA PHE A 165 24.91 0.42 -13.30
C PHE A 165 25.15 0.50 -14.81
N TYR A 166 24.10 0.28 -15.61
CA TYR A 166 24.17 0.39 -17.06
C TYR A 166 24.47 1.82 -17.51
N ALA A 167 23.84 2.83 -16.90
CA ALA A 167 24.09 4.23 -17.20
C ALA A 167 25.53 4.65 -16.87
N CYS A 168 26.09 4.15 -15.76
CA CYS A 168 27.49 4.40 -15.37
C CYS A 168 28.51 3.65 -16.25
N ALA A 169 28.19 2.45 -16.71
CA ALA A 169 29.08 1.63 -17.55
C ALA A 169 29.08 2.06 -19.03
N SER A 170 28.06 2.81 -19.46
CA SER A 170 27.97 3.30 -20.83
C SER A 170 29.08 4.32 -21.10
N PRO A 171 29.99 4.08 -22.06
CA PRO A 171 31.07 5.02 -22.35
C PRO A 171 30.47 6.33 -22.86
N ALA A 172 30.79 7.44 -22.18
CA ALA A 172 30.30 8.79 -22.42
C ALA A 172 30.75 9.40 -23.77
N LYS A 173 30.53 8.70 -24.88
CA LYS A 173 30.88 9.14 -26.23
C LYS A 173 29.99 10.30 -26.72
N SER A 174 28.89 10.60 -26.02
CA SER A 174 27.88 11.59 -26.40
C SER A 174 28.16 13.01 -25.89
N VAL A 175 28.73 13.19 -24.70
CA VAL A 175 28.92 14.53 -24.10
C VAL A 175 29.95 15.38 -24.87
N VAL A 176 31.01 14.75 -25.37
CA VAL A 176 32.03 15.44 -26.19
C VAL A 176 31.46 15.90 -27.54
N LYS A 177 30.48 15.16 -28.10
CA LYS A 177 29.86 15.51 -29.39
C LYS A 177 28.87 16.67 -29.26
N ALA A 178 28.17 16.79 -28.13
CA ALA A 178 27.25 17.90 -27.87
C ALA A 178 28.00 19.21 -27.56
N MET A 179 29.11 19.15 -26.80
CA MET A 179 29.95 20.34 -26.55
C MET A 179 30.74 20.79 -27.79
N GLY A 180 31.11 19.86 -28.69
CA GLY A 180 31.80 20.21 -29.93
C GLY A 180 30.94 20.94 -30.97
N ASN A 181 29.61 20.88 -30.86
CA ASN A 181 28.69 21.45 -31.87
C ASN A 181 27.99 22.74 -31.43
N ALA A 182 28.19 23.18 -30.18
CA ALA A 182 27.63 24.43 -29.66
C ALA A 182 28.45 25.69 -30.05
N GLY A 183 29.55 25.51 -30.80
CA GLY A 183 30.45 26.59 -31.21
C GLY A 183 30.05 27.32 -32.49
N ASP A 184 29.09 26.83 -33.28
CA ASP A 184 28.81 27.40 -34.61
C ASP A 184 27.35 27.85 -34.76
N LYS A 185 27.22 29.18 -34.89
CA LYS A 185 26.04 30.02 -35.21
C LYS A 185 25.23 30.54 -34.01
N PRO A 186 25.38 31.85 -33.67
CA PRO A 186 24.35 32.54 -32.91
C PRO A 186 23.05 32.51 -33.72
N ALA A 187 22.06 31.79 -33.20
CA ALA A 187 20.71 31.84 -33.75
C ALA A 187 20.21 33.28 -33.62
N VAL A 188 20.05 33.92 -34.77
CA VAL A 188 19.30 35.18 -34.92
C VAL A 188 17.95 34.96 -34.27
N VAL A 189 17.73 35.66 -33.15
CA VAL A 189 16.45 35.70 -32.43
C VAL A 189 15.41 36.26 -33.41
N GLN A 190 14.59 35.37 -33.98
CA GLN A 190 13.40 35.80 -34.69
C GLN A 190 12.42 36.38 -33.65
N PRO A 191 11.99 37.65 -33.80
CA PRO A 191 11.04 38.24 -32.88
C PRO A 191 9.73 37.46 -32.95
N ALA A 192 9.31 36.94 -31.80
CA ALA A 192 8.09 36.20 -31.63
C ALA A 192 6.89 37.07 -31.99
N ASP A 193 6.16 36.69 -33.03
CA ASP A 193 4.82 37.20 -33.27
C ASP A 193 3.94 36.87 -32.07
N ARG A 194 3.38 37.95 -31.53
CA ARG A 194 2.55 38.03 -30.34
C ARG A 194 1.23 37.29 -30.59
N GLN A 195 1.15 36.04 -30.17
CA GLN A 195 -0.13 35.31 -30.14
C GLN A 195 -0.87 35.66 -28.84
N GLU A 196 -1.93 36.47 -28.99
CA GLU A 196 -2.91 36.76 -27.94
C GLU A 196 -3.55 35.46 -27.40
N PRO A 197 -3.53 35.21 -26.08
CA PRO A 197 -4.37 34.18 -25.50
C PRO A 197 -5.82 34.68 -25.42
N ALA A 198 -6.66 34.12 -26.28
CA ALA A 198 -8.11 34.25 -26.15
C ALA A 198 -8.55 33.70 -24.79
N ALA A 199 -9.10 34.60 -23.98
CA ALA A 199 -9.75 34.29 -22.72
C ALA A 199 -10.91 33.31 -22.95
N THR A 200 -10.91 32.17 -22.28
CA THR A 200 -12.14 31.48 -21.88
C THR A 200 -11.86 30.64 -20.63
N ALA A 201 -12.22 31.20 -19.47
CA ALA A 201 -12.54 30.40 -18.30
C ALA A 201 -13.85 29.61 -18.58
N PRO A 202 -14.05 28.48 -17.90
CA PRO A 202 -14.93 28.58 -16.76
C PRO A 202 -14.37 27.89 -15.51
N ALA A 203 -14.73 28.49 -14.38
CA ALA A 203 -14.53 27.99 -13.04
C ALA A 203 -15.03 26.53 -12.90
N ALA A 204 -14.10 25.61 -12.65
CA ALA A 204 -14.44 24.29 -12.15
C ALA A 204 -14.50 24.36 -10.62
N SER A 205 -15.74 24.34 -10.15
CA SER A 205 -16.19 24.30 -8.77
C SER A 205 -15.36 23.35 -7.89
N ALA A 206 -14.85 23.87 -6.79
CA ALA A 206 -14.33 23.06 -5.70
C ALA A 206 -15.45 22.12 -5.17
N PRO A 207 -15.18 20.84 -4.92
CA PRO A 207 -16.11 20.00 -4.19
C PRO A 207 -16.17 20.51 -2.73
N ALA A 208 -17.36 20.95 -2.34
CA ALA A 208 -17.69 21.27 -0.97
C ALA A 208 -17.31 20.07 -0.08
N THR A 209 -16.34 20.28 0.82
CA THR A 209 -16.10 19.37 1.94
C THR A 209 -17.32 19.49 2.84
N SER A 210 -18.26 18.56 2.69
CA SER A 210 -19.34 18.36 3.64
C SER A 210 -18.72 17.86 4.94
N THR A 211 -18.44 18.80 5.85
CA THR A 211 -18.26 18.50 7.27
C THR A 211 -19.61 17.99 7.77
N GLN A 212 -19.78 16.68 7.78
CA GLN A 212 -20.91 16.03 8.42
C GLN A 212 -20.74 16.20 9.94
N GLU A 213 -21.42 17.22 10.47
CA GLU A 213 -21.59 17.46 11.89
C GLU A 213 -22.31 16.25 12.50
N VAL A 214 -21.58 15.49 13.34
CA VAL A 214 -22.14 14.39 14.11
C VAL A 214 -22.89 15.00 15.29
N PRO A 215 -24.22 14.85 15.42
CA PRO A 215 -24.94 15.37 16.56
C PRO A 215 -24.54 14.59 17.82
N HIS A 216 -23.84 15.27 18.73
CA HIS A 216 -23.76 14.88 20.12
C HIS A 216 -25.14 15.12 20.75
N ASN A 217 -25.89 14.05 21.00
CA ASN A 217 -27.06 14.10 21.86
C ASN A 217 -26.61 13.77 23.30
N PRO A 218 -26.94 14.61 24.31
CA PRO A 218 -26.68 14.33 25.72
C PRO A 218 -27.51 13.17 26.28
#